data_AF-X1QJG4-F1
#
_entry.id   AF-X1QJG4-F1
#
_cell.length_a   1.000
_cell.length_b   1.000
_cell.length_c   1.000
_cell.angle_alpha   90.00
_cell.angle_beta   90.00
_cell.angle_gamma   90.00
#
_symmetry.space_group_name_H-M   'P 1'
#
loop_
_entity.id
_entity.type
_entity.pdbx_description
1 polymer ?
#
loop_
_entity_poly.entity_id
_entity_poly.type
_entity_poly.pdbx_seq_one_letter_code
_entity_poly.pdbx_strand_id
1 'polypeptide(L)'
;MTPRSILGLEEPAVNQEPQPGLPIVSLCWDPLFAFLIRFFKPLRPRKPVVILKNLEAETTENYKELLSWEVEADYEGILNEISLYSSRFAASQWFIKIADQELFKDKKIHTTLTLPWKELSLASGTKVVVQVKTTDGVATDFDACLTGELRYLARR
;
A
#
# COMPACT_ATOMS: atom_id res chain seq x y z
N MET A 1 -14.27 -82.16 31.46
CA MET A 1 -12.94 -81.76 30.95
C MET A 1 -13.04 -81.60 29.45
N THR A 2 -12.77 -80.41 28.91
CA THR A 2 -13.02 -80.07 27.50
C THR A 2 -11.74 -80.22 26.66
N PRO A 3 -11.84 -80.61 25.38
CA PRO A 3 -10.69 -80.98 24.53
C PRO A 3 -9.72 -79.83 24.21
N ARG A 4 -10.02 -78.59 24.63
CA ARG A 4 -9.17 -77.41 24.38
C ARG A 4 -7.96 -77.30 25.31
N SER A 5 -7.98 -77.91 26.49
CA SER A 5 -6.87 -77.81 27.47
C SER A 5 -5.67 -78.70 27.12
N ILE A 6 -5.81 -79.66 26.20
CA ILE A 6 -4.75 -80.62 25.84
C ILE A 6 -3.83 -80.07 24.74
N LEU A 7 -4.29 -79.07 23.97
CA LEU A 7 -3.58 -78.55 22.79
C LEU A 7 -2.76 -77.28 23.06
N GLY A 8 -2.63 -76.84 24.32
CA GLY A 8 -1.78 -75.69 24.69
C GLY A 8 -2.19 -74.34 24.09
N LEU A 9 -3.44 -74.21 23.62
CA LEU A 9 -4.00 -73.01 23.02
C LEU A 9 -4.85 -72.23 24.02
N GLU A 10 -4.25 -71.82 25.14
CA GLU A 10 -4.81 -70.74 25.95
C GLU A 10 -4.34 -69.41 25.36
N GLU A 11 -5.28 -68.62 24.84
CA GLU A 11 -5.03 -67.23 24.48
C GLU A 11 -4.63 -66.48 25.76
N PRO A 12 -3.53 -65.70 25.77
CA PRO A 12 -3.22 -64.88 26.93
C PRO A 12 -4.35 -63.87 27.08
N ALA A 13 -4.99 -63.88 28.26
CA ALA A 13 -5.95 -62.87 28.66
C ALA A 13 -5.33 -61.49 28.38
N VAL A 14 -5.97 -60.72 27.50
CA VAL A 14 -5.58 -59.35 27.22
C VAL A 14 -5.75 -58.57 28.51
N ASN A 15 -4.64 -58.37 29.24
CA ASN A 15 -4.54 -57.36 30.26
C ASN A 15 -4.75 -56.01 29.57
N GLN A 16 -5.97 -55.48 29.65
CA GLN A 16 -6.23 -54.08 29.35
C GLN A 16 -5.58 -53.26 30.47
N GLU A 17 -4.32 -52.89 30.29
CA GLU A 17 -3.74 -51.77 31.03
C GLU A 17 -4.54 -50.51 30.65
N PRO A 18 -5.07 -49.74 31.60
CA PRO A 18 -5.67 -48.46 31.28
C PRO A 18 -4.52 -47.55 30.84
N GLN A 19 -4.43 -47.24 29.54
CA GLN A 19 -3.49 -46.22 29.09
C GLN A 19 -3.78 -44.94 29.88
N PRO A 20 -2.81 -44.39 30.62
CA PRO A 20 -3.02 -43.11 31.27
C PRO A 20 -3.20 -42.09 30.14
N GLY A 21 -4.40 -41.54 30.02
CA GLY A 21 -4.69 -40.48 29.07
C GLY A 21 -3.64 -39.40 29.26
N LEU A 22 -2.81 -39.20 28.24
CA LEU A 22 -1.78 -38.17 28.24
C LEU A 22 -2.44 -36.87 28.69
N PRO A 23 -1.91 -36.17 29.71
CA PRO A 23 -2.48 -34.89 30.08
C PRO A 23 -2.37 -34.03 28.83
N ILE A 24 -3.51 -33.67 28.25
CA ILE A 24 -3.57 -32.65 27.21
C ILE A 24 -3.14 -31.38 27.94
N VAL A 25 -1.83 -31.13 27.94
CA VAL A 25 -1.27 -29.85 28.30
C VAL A 25 -1.95 -28.93 27.32
N SER A 26 -2.92 -28.15 27.79
CA SER A 26 -3.46 -27.03 27.05
C SER A 26 -2.28 -26.09 26.88
N LEU A 27 -1.46 -26.34 25.86
CA LEU A 27 -0.38 -25.47 25.50
C LEU A 27 -1.04 -24.12 25.32
N CYS A 28 -0.60 -23.15 26.11
CA CYS A 28 -1.05 -21.77 26.11
C CYS A 28 -0.59 -21.08 24.82
N TRP A 29 -0.97 -21.66 23.69
CA TRP A 29 -0.71 -21.16 22.35
C TRP A 29 -1.41 -19.82 22.18
N ASP A 30 -2.61 -19.61 22.72
CA ASP A 30 -3.34 -18.35 22.56
C ASP A 30 -2.60 -17.13 23.15
N PRO A 31 -2.11 -17.13 24.41
CA PRO A 31 -1.28 -16.04 24.92
C PRO A 31 0.04 -15.86 24.16
N LEU A 32 0.66 -16.97 23.72
CA LEU A 32 1.92 -16.94 22.99
C LEU A 32 1.74 -16.39 21.56
N PHE A 33 0.69 -16.78 20.86
CA PHE A 33 0.33 -16.24 19.55
C PHE A 33 -0.12 -14.79 19.67
N ALA A 34 -0.90 -14.41 20.68
CA ALA A 34 -1.23 -13.00 20.91
C ALA A 34 0.02 -12.13 21.15
N PHE A 35 0.99 -12.67 21.89
CA PHE A 35 2.30 -12.04 22.09
C PHE A 35 3.08 -11.95 20.77
N LEU A 36 3.20 -13.04 20.02
CA LEU A 36 3.95 -13.09 18.75
C LEU A 36 3.30 -12.21 17.67
N ILE A 37 1.97 -12.20 17.55
CA ILE A 37 1.22 -11.34 16.63
C ILE A 37 1.51 -9.86 16.91
N ARG A 38 1.76 -9.48 18.17
CA ARG A 38 2.15 -8.10 18.52
C ARG A 38 3.49 -7.69 17.89
N PHE A 39 4.40 -8.64 17.65
CA PHE A 39 5.67 -8.39 16.96
C PHE A 39 5.55 -8.49 15.43
N PHE A 40 4.56 -9.22 14.90
CA PHE A 40 4.30 -9.34 13.46
C PHE A 40 3.34 -8.30 12.88
N LYS A 41 2.58 -7.56 13.71
CA LYS A 41 1.78 -6.43 13.23
C LYS A 41 2.72 -5.31 12.77
N PRO A 42 2.58 -4.79 11.53
CA PRO A 42 3.36 -3.64 11.11
C PRO A 42 3.09 -2.49 12.09
N LEU A 43 4.17 -1.98 12.69
CA LEU A 43 4.12 -1.04 13.82
C LEU A 43 3.34 0.25 13.53
N ARG A 44 3.03 0.54 12.27
CA ARG A 44 2.08 1.59 11.86
C ARG A 44 1.36 1.13 10.59
N PRO A 45 0.02 1.08 10.56
CA PRO A 45 -0.71 0.78 9.34
C PRO A 45 -0.38 1.83 8.28
N ARG A 46 -0.07 1.37 7.07
CA ARG A 46 0.09 2.22 5.89
C ARG A 46 -1.21 2.14 5.07
N LYS A 47 -1.79 3.29 4.75
CA LYS A 47 -2.99 3.38 3.91
C LYS A 47 -2.55 3.78 2.50
N PRO A 48 -2.78 2.96 1.47
CA PRO A 48 -2.41 3.34 0.11
C PRO A 48 -3.24 4.53 -0.36
N VAL A 49 -2.61 5.42 -1.13
CA VAL A 49 -3.22 6.56 -1.80
C VAL A 49 -2.93 6.45 -3.29
N VAL A 50 -4.01 6.46 -4.08
CA VAL A 50 -3.92 6.50 -5.54
C VAL A 50 -4.89 7.57 -6.01
N ILE A 51 -4.39 8.54 -6.76
CA ILE A 51 -5.19 9.63 -7.32
C ILE A 51 -4.97 9.63 -8.82
N LEU A 52 -6.05 9.37 -9.54
CA LEU A 52 -6.13 9.41 -11.00
C LEU A 52 -7.01 10.58 -11.38
N LYS A 53 -6.48 11.50 -12.18
CA LYS A 53 -7.21 12.66 -12.67
C LYS A 53 -6.90 12.89 -14.14
N ASN A 54 -7.96 13.24 -14.87
CA ASN A 54 -7.90 13.62 -16.26
C ASN A 54 -8.53 15.01 -16.45
N LEU A 55 -8.02 15.74 -17.43
CA LEU A 55 -8.64 16.93 -17.98
C LEU A 55 -8.73 16.73 -19.50
N GLU A 56 -9.96 16.67 -20.01
CA GLU A 56 -10.25 16.43 -21.42
C GLU A 56 -10.35 17.75 -22.18
N ALA A 57 -9.81 17.76 -23.40
CA ALA A 57 -9.94 18.86 -24.35
C ALA A 57 -9.59 20.27 -23.79
N GLU A 58 -8.55 20.37 -22.96
CA GLU A 58 -8.14 21.65 -22.37
C GLU A 58 -7.45 22.55 -23.40
N THR A 59 -7.82 23.83 -23.38
CA THR A 59 -7.28 24.88 -24.26
C THR A 59 -6.64 26.03 -23.47
N THR A 60 -6.56 25.88 -22.14
CA THR A 60 -6.19 26.98 -21.25
C THR A 60 -4.70 27.29 -21.33
N GLU A 61 -4.35 28.55 -21.60
CA GLU A 61 -2.96 29.04 -21.59
C GLU A 61 -2.47 29.40 -20.17
N ASN A 62 -3.41 29.59 -19.25
CA ASN A 62 -3.15 29.73 -17.82
C ASN A 62 -3.02 28.37 -17.14
N TYR A 63 -2.27 28.33 -16.05
CA TYR A 63 -2.13 27.13 -15.24
C TYR A 63 -3.47 26.70 -14.66
N LYS A 64 -3.88 25.48 -15.01
CA LYS A 64 -5.04 24.80 -14.46
C LYS A 64 -4.58 23.64 -13.60
N GLU A 65 -5.19 23.49 -12.43
CA GLU A 65 -4.91 22.37 -11.54
C GLU A 65 -5.49 21.08 -12.12
N LEU A 66 -4.62 20.09 -12.35
CA LEU A 66 -4.99 18.75 -12.80
C LEU A 66 -5.14 17.82 -11.59
N LEU A 67 -4.17 17.87 -10.67
CA LEU A 67 -4.13 17.01 -9.51
C LEU A 67 -3.59 17.78 -8.31
N SER A 68 -4.25 17.60 -7.17
CA SER A 68 -3.78 18.07 -5.88
C SER A 68 -3.93 16.97 -4.85
N TRP A 69 -2.87 16.75 -4.07
CA TRP A 69 -2.88 15.88 -2.92
C TRP A 69 -2.34 16.64 -1.71
N GLU A 70 -3.12 16.67 -0.64
CA GLU A 70 -2.70 17.25 0.64
C GLU A 70 -2.60 16.13 1.68
N VAL A 71 -1.48 16.12 2.41
CA VAL A 71 -1.24 15.15 3.47
C VAL A 71 -2.01 15.57 4.73
N GLU A 72 -2.86 14.68 5.24
CA GLU A 72 -3.64 14.92 6.46
C GLU A 72 -2.76 15.23 7.68
N ALA A 73 -3.23 16.09 8.59
CA ALA A 73 -2.44 16.62 9.72
C ALA A 73 -1.88 15.54 10.68
N ASP A 74 -2.59 14.43 10.86
CA ASP A 74 -2.22 13.31 11.74
C ASP A 74 -1.39 12.21 11.01
N TYR A 75 -1.01 12.43 9.74
CA TYR A 75 -0.31 11.45 8.90
C TYR A 75 1.00 11.98 8.33
N GLU A 76 1.95 11.07 8.13
CA GLU A 76 3.11 11.25 7.27
C GLU A 76 2.75 10.74 5.87
N GLY A 77 2.91 11.59 4.86
CA GLY A 77 2.71 11.20 3.47
C GLY A 77 3.97 10.56 2.92
N ILE A 78 3.85 9.48 2.17
CA ILE A 78 4.94 8.85 1.45
C ILE A 78 4.56 8.91 -0.03
N LEU A 79 5.30 9.70 -0.82
CA LEU A 79 5.12 9.78 -2.25
C LEU A 79 5.95 8.70 -2.94
N ASN A 80 5.30 7.85 -3.73
CA ASN A 80 5.94 6.79 -4.48
C ASN A 80 6.19 7.20 -5.92
N GLU A 81 5.15 7.66 -6.63
CA GLU A 81 5.31 8.03 -8.03
C GLU A 81 4.32 9.09 -8.49
N ILE A 82 4.70 9.82 -9.53
CA ILE A 82 3.80 10.66 -10.31
C ILE A 82 4.03 10.31 -11.78
N SER A 83 2.97 9.88 -12.45
CA SER A 83 2.97 9.63 -13.90
C SER A 83 2.16 10.70 -14.61
N LEU A 84 2.69 11.19 -15.73
CA LEU A 84 2.16 12.32 -16.49
C LEU A 84 1.99 11.90 -17.94
N TYR A 85 0.83 12.19 -18.50
CA TYR A 85 0.52 11.95 -19.90
C TYR A 85 -0.22 13.13 -20.51
N SER A 86 0.04 13.37 -21.79
CA SER A 86 -0.73 14.30 -22.59
C SER A 86 -0.92 13.75 -24.00
N SER A 87 -2.07 14.01 -24.62
CA SER A 87 -2.28 13.64 -26.03
C SER A 87 -1.43 14.49 -26.99
N ARG A 88 -0.96 15.68 -26.56
CA ARG A 88 -0.14 16.60 -27.37
C ARG A 88 1.09 17.13 -26.62
N PHE A 89 2.08 16.27 -26.51
CA PHE A 89 3.37 16.53 -25.86
C PHE A 89 4.05 17.87 -26.24
N ALA A 90 4.10 18.23 -27.53
CA ALA A 90 4.82 19.43 -27.99
C ALA A 90 4.21 20.77 -27.52
N ALA A 91 2.90 20.80 -27.32
CA ALA A 91 2.13 21.98 -26.88
C ALA A 91 1.83 21.96 -25.38
N SER A 92 2.08 20.83 -24.70
CA SER A 92 1.85 20.66 -23.28
C SER A 92 2.96 21.28 -22.43
N GLN A 93 2.60 22.05 -21.42
CA GLN A 93 3.52 22.55 -20.40
C GLN A 93 3.04 22.14 -19.01
N TRP A 94 3.99 21.63 -18.23
CA TRP A 94 3.74 21.06 -16.92
C TRP A 94 4.41 21.89 -15.84
N PHE A 95 3.68 22.06 -14.74
CA PHE A 95 4.18 22.62 -13.50
C PHE A 95 3.92 21.63 -12.38
N ILE A 96 4.96 21.35 -11.60
CA ILE A 96 4.90 20.42 -10.48
C ILE A 96 5.57 21.07 -9.28
N LYS A 97 4.81 21.18 -8.20
CA LYS A 97 5.27 21.67 -6.92
C LYS A 97 4.99 20.62 -5.85
N ILE A 98 6.03 20.25 -5.10
CA ILE A 98 5.92 19.36 -3.94
C ILE A 98 6.37 20.18 -2.74
N ALA A 99 5.51 20.32 -1.72
CA ALA A 99 5.75 21.25 -0.61
C ALA A 99 6.02 22.66 -1.15
N ASP A 100 7.15 23.26 -0.80
CA ASP A 100 7.61 24.56 -1.31
C ASP A 100 8.62 24.47 -2.46
N GLN A 101 8.93 23.26 -2.93
CA GLN A 101 9.90 23.06 -3.99
C GLN A 101 9.21 22.94 -5.35
N GLU A 102 9.54 23.87 -6.25
CA GLU A 102 9.18 23.77 -7.66
C GLU A 102 10.12 22.77 -8.34
N LEU A 103 9.59 21.62 -8.75
CA LEU A 103 10.34 20.64 -9.52
C LEU A 103 10.32 20.98 -11.00
N PHE A 104 9.13 21.29 -11.53
CA PHE A 104 8.94 21.71 -12.91
C PHE A 104 8.24 23.05 -12.98
N LYS A 105 8.69 23.85 -13.94
CA LYS A 105 8.07 25.10 -14.35
C LYS A 105 8.14 25.22 -15.86
N ASP A 106 6.99 25.43 -16.49
CA ASP A 106 6.84 25.52 -17.95
C ASP A 106 7.49 24.33 -18.70
N LYS A 107 7.57 23.16 -18.06
CA LYS A 107 8.32 22.03 -18.60
C LYS A 107 7.53 21.37 -19.71
N LYS A 108 8.10 21.37 -20.92
CA LYS A 108 7.60 20.54 -22.03
C LYS A 108 8.08 19.11 -21.84
N ILE A 109 7.18 18.16 -22.03
CA ILE A 109 7.46 16.72 -21.97
C ILE A 109 7.14 16.16 -23.35
N HIS A 110 8.06 15.42 -23.95
CA HIS A 110 7.92 14.90 -25.32
C HIS A 110 7.32 13.49 -25.40
N THR A 111 7.15 12.82 -24.26
CA THR A 111 6.63 11.47 -24.11
C THR A 111 5.97 11.34 -22.74
N THR A 112 5.27 10.24 -22.46
CA THR A 112 4.81 9.93 -21.10
C THR A 112 5.99 9.92 -20.14
N LEU A 113 5.87 10.62 -19.01
CA LEU A 113 6.92 10.74 -18.02
C LEU A 113 6.42 10.22 -16.67
N THR A 114 7.13 9.24 -16.13
CA THR A 114 6.94 8.77 -14.76
C THR A 114 8.13 9.23 -13.93
N LEU A 115 7.83 9.89 -12.82
CA LEU A 115 8.79 10.33 -11.81
C LEU A 115 8.66 9.38 -10.61
N PRO A 116 9.60 8.44 -10.43
CA PRO A 116 9.60 7.56 -9.27
C PRO A 116 10.41 8.19 -8.13
N TRP A 117 9.83 8.19 -6.95
CA TRP A 117 10.50 8.48 -5.69
C TRP A 117 10.55 7.20 -4.86
N LYS A 118 11.75 6.83 -4.40
CA LYS A 118 11.95 5.65 -3.54
C LYS A 118 11.43 5.94 -2.12
N GLU A 119 10.11 6.10 -1.97
CA GLU A 119 9.41 6.52 -0.75
C GLU A 119 9.83 7.92 -0.27
N LEU A 120 9.48 8.99 -1.00
CA LEU A 120 9.73 10.36 -0.53
C LEU A 120 8.78 10.69 0.63
N SER A 121 9.33 10.86 1.84
CA SER A 121 8.55 11.29 3.00
C SER A 121 8.17 12.78 2.91
N LEU A 122 6.89 13.06 3.13
CA LEU A 122 6.26 14.37 3.15
C LEU A 122 5.70 14.62 4.55
N ALA A 123 5.99 15.81 5.08
CA ALA A 123 5.45 16.25 6.37
C ALA A 123 3.93 16.41 6.31
N SER A 124 3.27 16.34 7.47
CA SER A 124 1.84 16.58 7.55
C SER A 124 1.47 18.00 7.08
N GLY A 125 0.33 18.15 6.41
CA GLY A 125 -0.10 19.41 5.78
C GLY A 125 0.66 19.77 4.49
N THR A 126 1.61 18.94 4.04
CA THR A 126 2.28 19.18 2.77
C THR A 126 1.32 18.99 1.60
N LYS A 127 1.37 19.90 0.63
CA LYS A 127 0.60 19.83 -0.61
C LYS A 127 1.50 19.47 -1.80
N VAL A 128 1.04 18.53 -2.61
CA VAL A 128 1.58 18.18 -3.93
C VAL A 128 0.59 18.67 -4.97
N VAL A 129 1.07 19.49 -5.90
CA VAL A 129 0.22 20.09 -6.94
C VAL A 129 0.85 19.84 -8.31
N VAL A 130 0.02 19.34 -9.22
CA VAL A 130 0.32 19.21 -10.64
C VAL A 130 -0.62 20.11 -11.41
N GLN A 131 -0.05 21.03 -12.17
CA GLN A 131 -0.78 21.96 -13.01
C GLN A 131 -0.30 21.84 -14.45
N VAL A 132 -1.23 22.12 -15.36
CA VAL A 132 -1.01 22.02 -16.80
C VAL A 132 -1.48 23.29 -17.48
N LYS A 133 -0.86 23.59 -18.61
CA LYS A 133 -1.34 24.57 -19.58
C LYS A 133 -0.92 24.18 -20.99
N THR A 134 -1.60 24.76 -21.96
CA THR A 134 -1.30 24.59 -23.39
C THR A 134 -0.66 25.84 -23.96
N THR A 135 0.29 25.73 -24.88
CA THR A 135 0.93 26.90 -25.51
C THR A 135 0.16 27.47 -26.70
N ASP A 136 -0.70 26.67 -27.33
CA ASP A 136 -1.23 26.97 -28.66
C ASP A 136 -2.77 27.10 -28.67
N GLY A 137 -3.41 27.08 -27.49
CA GLY A 137 -4.87 27.19 -27.35
C GLY A 137 -5.69 26.03 -27.94
N VAL A 138 -5.05 24.94 -28.34
CA VAL A 138 -5.73 23.78 -28.94
C VAL A 138 -6.05 22.73 -27.89
N ALA A 139 -7.22 22.12 -28.03
CA ALA A 139 -7.72 21.06 -27.16
C ALA A 139 -6.68 19.95 -27.01
N THR A 140 -6.27 19.73 -25.77
CA THR A 140 -5.26 18.76 -25.37
C THR A 140 -5.76 18.02 -24.14
N ASP A 141 -5.64 16.70 -24.17
CA ASP A 141 -5.99 15.86 -23.02
C ASP A 141 -4.77 15.72 -22.12
N PHE A 142 -5.02 15.74 -20.83
CA PHE A 142 -4.01 15.60 -19.80
C PHE A 142 -4.45 14.56 -18.79
N ASP A 143 -3.58 13.59 -18.53
CA ASP A 143 -3.79 12.60 -17.48
C ASP A 143 -2.62 12.62 -16.50
N ALA A 144 -2.95 12.53 -15.21
CA ALA A 144 -1.96 12.35 -14.17
C ALA A 144 -2.40 11.25 -13.20
N CYS A 145 -1.42 10.45 -12.79
CA CYS A 145 -1.56 9.47 -11.72
C CYS A 145 -0.55 9.81 -10.63
N LEU A 146 -1.01 9.91 -9.39
CA LEU A 146 -0.16 9.98 -8.21
C LEU A 146 -0.39 8.72 -7.38
N THR A 147 0.70 8.05 -7.00
CA THR A 147 0.66 6.93 -6.05
C THR A 147 1.53 7.24 -4.83
N GLY A 148 1.05 6.80 -3.67
CA GLY A 148 1.70 7.02 -2.40
C GLY A 148 1.03 6.24 -1.28
N GLU A 149 1.45 6.54 -0.06
CA GLU A 149 0.97 5.90 1.16
C GLU A 149 0.83 6.96 2.26
N LEU A 150 -0.12 6.77 3.16
CA LEU A 150 -0.25 7.54 4.39
C LEU A 150 0.17 6.65 5.55
N ARG A 151 1.10 7.13 6.36
CA ARG A 151 1.56 6.46 7.56
C ARG A 151 1.08 7.26 8.77
N TYR A 152 0.26 6.62 9.60
CA TYR A 152 -0.27 7.29 10.79
C TYR A 152 0.85 7.67 11.76
N LEU A 153 0.94 8.96 12.10
CA LEU A 153 1.82 9.46 13.14
C LEU A 153 1.03 9.40 14.44
N ALA A 154 1.10 8.27 15.14
CA ALA A 154 0.46 8.13 16.45
C ALA A 154 0.74 9.38 17.30
N ARG A 155 -0.32 10.07 17.73
CA ARG A 155 -0.21 11.26 18.58
C ARG A 155 0.71 10.92 19.76
N ARG A 156 1.80 11.67 19.90
CA ARG A 156 2.69 11.57 21.06
C ARG A 156 1.96 11.99 22.32
#